data_AF-A0A2N3DR21-F1
#
_entry.id   AF-A0A2N3DR21-F1
#
_cell.length_a   1.000
_cell.length_b   1.000
_cell.length_c   1.000
_cell.angle_alpha   90.00
_cell.angle_beta   90.00
_cell.angle_gamma   90.00
#
_symmetry.space_group_name_H-M   'P 1'
#
loop_
_entity.id
_entity.type
_entity.pdbx_description
1 polymer ?
#
loop_
_entity_poly.entity_id
_entity_poly.type
_entity_poly.pdbx_seq_one_letter_code
_entity_poly.pdbx_strand_id
1 'polypeptide(L)'
;MLSRRSFLCNATIVAGAGTGALLPPSIAKALAITADPGTTYLDAEHIVILMQENRSFDHMFGTLRGVRGFADRRTMRQGDGGSVFMQRDGKGMACLPWHAGLKDTRVTWLGSLPHTRASQLDAWNGGACDNWLPAKRSRNYPDIPL
;
A
#
# COMPACT_ATOMS: atom_id res chain seq x y z
N MET A 1 21.77 -21.23 4.31
CA MET A 1 20.42 -20.72 4.63
C MET A 1 20.46 -19.20 4.56
N LEU A 2 19.54 -18.55 3.84
CA LEU A 2 19.45 -17.09 3.81
C LEU A 2 18.96 -16.59 5.18
N SER A 3 19.72 -15.73 5.85
CA SER A 3 19.27 -15.11 7.09
C SER A 3 18.16 -14.09 6.81
N ARG A 4 17.26 -13.83 7.79
CA ARG A 4 16.22 -12.78 7.66
C ARG A 4 16.83 -11.42 7.29
N ARG A 5 18.03 -11.11 7.78
CA ARG A 5 18.80 -9.91 7.44
C ARG A 5 19.24 -9.92 5.97
N SER A 6 19.80 -11.03 5.50
CA SER A 6 20.21 -11.21 4.10
C SER A 6 19.00 -11.11 3.16
N PHE A 7 17.84 -11.64 3.57
CA PHE A 7 16.59 -11.52 2.82
C PHE A 7 16.11 -10.06 2.74
N LEU A 8 16.05 -9.33 3.86
CA LEU A 8 15.60 -7.93 3.88
C LEU A 8 16.54 -6.99 3.12
N CYS A 9 17.86 -7.17 3.24
CA CYS A 9 18.84 -6.44 2.43
C CYS A 9 18.65 -6.71 0.94
N ASN A 10 18.40 -7.96 0.53
CA ASN A 10 18.15 -8.27 -0.87
C ASN A 10 16.78 -7.77 -1.34
N ALA A 11 15.77 -7.76 -0.47
CA ALA A 11 14.43 -7.29 -0.79
C ALA A 11 14.36 -5.76 -0.99
N THR A 12 15.14 -4.97 -0.23
CA THR A 12 15.24 -3.52 -0.45
C THR A 12 15.94 -3.18 -1.76
N ILE A 13 16.94 -3.97 -2.16
CA ILE A 13 17.59 -3.86 -3.48
C ILE A 13 16.60 -4.12 -4.62
N VAL A 14 15.70 -5.11 -4.46
CA VAL A 14 14.71 -5.49 -5.49
C VAL A 14 13.50 -4.54 -5.53
N ALA A 15 13.05 -4.00 -4.39
CA ALA A 15 11.90 -3.10 -4.35
C ALA A 15 12.20 -1.70 -4.94
N GLY A 16 13.46 -1.28 -4.98
CA GLY A 16 13.88 0.02 -5.53
C GLY A 16 14.29 0.00 -7.01
N ALA A 17 14.51 -1.17 -7.60
CA ALA A 17 15.03 -1.28 -8.96
C ALA A 17 14.35 -2.41 -9.72
N GLY A 18 13.52 -2.05 -10.71
CA GLY A 18 13.19 -2.96 -11.79
C GLY A 18 14.48 -3.55 -12.37
N THR A 19 14.51 -4.87 -12.54
CA THR A 19 15.49 -5.69 -13.27
C THR A 19 16.72 -4.92 -13.80
N GLY A 20 17.83 -4.95 -13.06
CA GLY A 20 19.17 -4.68 -13.62
C GLY A 20 19.86 -3.36 -13.27
N ALA A 21 19.35 -2.54 -12.34
CA ALA A 21 20.14 -1.40 -11.88
C ALA A 21 21.33 -1.88 -11.04
N LEU A 22 22.56 -1.71 -11.56
CA LEU A 22 23.78 -1.68 -10.75
C LEU A 22 23.50 -0.82 -9.51
N LEU A 23 23.71 -1.39 -8.32
CA LEU A 23 23.57 -0.64 -7.08
C LEU A 23 24.39 0.65 -7.20
N PRO A 24 23.78 1.83 -7.01
CA PRO A 24 24.53 3.07 -6.97
C PRO A 24 25.73 2.92 -6.03
N PRO A 25 26.93 3.42 -6.38
CA PRO A 25 28.13 3.25 -5.57
C PRO A 25 27.96 3.65 -4.10
N SER A 26 27.11 4.63 -3.82
CA SER A 26 26.73 5.04 -2.46
C SER A 26 25.99 3.94 -1.67
N ILE A 27 25.06 3.23 -2.32
CA ILE A 27 24.31 2.12 -1.69
C ILE A 27 25.23 0.90 -1.52
N ALA A 28 26.06 0.59 -2.51
CA ALA A 28 27.05 -0.49 -2.40
C ALA A 28 28.03 -0.24 -1.23
N LYS A 29 28.51 1.00 -1.09
CA LYS A 29 29.35 1.42 0.04
C LYS A 29 28.62 1.30 1.38
N ALA A 30 27.35 1.70 1.45
CA ALA A 30 26.54 1.58 2.66
C ALA A 30 26.29 0.11 3.07
N LEU A 31 26.03 -0.77 2.10
CA LEU A 31 25.80 -2.21 2.35
C LEU A 31 27.05 -2.95 2.84
N ALA A 32 28.25 -2.47 2.49
CA ALA A 32 29.51 -3.03 2.95
C ALA A 32 29.83 -2.72 4.43
N ILE A 33 29.10 -1.78 5.04
CA ILE A 33 29.28 -1.40 6.45
C ILE A 33 28.63 -2.47 7.33
N THR A 34 29.45 -3.21 8.06
CA THR A 34 28.98 -4.16 9.07
C THR A 34 28.73 -3.43 10.38
N ALA A 35 27.61 -3.75 11.04
CA ALA A 35 27.37 -3.31 12.41
C ALA A 35 28.33 -4.03 13.37
N ASP A 36 28.76 -3.33 14.41
CA ASP A 36 29.68 -3.90 15.41
C ASP A 36 29.00 -5.06 16.17
N PRO A 37 29.75 -6.12 16.52
CA PRO A 37 29.19 -7.26 17.25
C PRO A 37 28.51 -6.84 18.56
N GLY A 38 27.31 -7.37 18.81
CA GLY A 38 26.55 -7.09 20.02
C GLY A 38 25.67 -5.83 19.97
N THR A 39 25.75 -5.03 18.89
CA THR A 39 24.89 -3.85 18.72
C THR A 39 23.48 -4.19 18.25
N THR A 40 22.52 -3.32 18.57
CA THR A 40 21.10 -3.42 18.24
C THR A 40 20.64 -2.14 17.52
N TYR A 41 19.36 -2.08 17.15
CA TYR A 41 18.78 -0.86 16.57
C TYR A 41 18.76 0.34 17.55
N LEU A 42 18.97 0.09 18.85
CA LEU A 42 19.06 1.14 19.87
C LEU A 42 20.40 1.87 19.84
N ASP A 43 21.44 1.25 19.29
CA ASP A 43 22.79 1.80 19.16
C ASP A 43 22.98 2.57 17.84
N ALA A 44 21.90 2.77 17.07
CA ALA A 44 21.94 3.47 15.79
C ALA A 44 22.20 4.97 15.98
N GLU A 45 23.34 5.46 15.49
CA GLU A 45 23.68 6.89 15.51
C GLU A 45 22.81 7.74 14.56
N HIS A 46 22.28 7.12 13.49
CA HIS A 46 21.50 7.79 12.46
C HIS A 46 20.25 7.00 12.10
N ILE A 47 19.11 7.71 12.03
CA ILE A 47 17.83 7.16 11.59
C ILE A 47 17.49 7.80 10.25
N VAL A 48 17.38 6.99 9.19
CA VAL A 48 16.90 7.43 7.88
C VAL A 48 15.43 7.05 7.73
N ILE A 49 14.56 8.05 7.62
CA ILE A 49 13.13 7.85 7.39
C ILE A 49 12.85 8.06 5.91
N LEU A 50 12.55 6.97 5.19
CA LEU A 50 12.05 7.04 3.83
C LEU A 50 10.53 7.24 3.86
N MET A 51 10.07 8.41 3.46
CA MET A 51 8.64 8.70 3.35
C MET A 51 8.15 8.40 1.94
N GLN A 52 7.16 7.52 1.84
CA GLN A 52 6.39 7.28 0.62
C GLN A 52 5.07 8.03 0.71
N GLU A 53 4.56 8.50 -0.43
CA GLU A 53 3.33 9.30 -0.49
C GLU A 53 2.15 8.50 -1.06
N ASN A 54 0.94 8.93 -0.70
CA ASN A 54 -0.33 8.62 -1.36
C ASN A 54 -0.63 7.12 -1.58
N ARG A 55 -0.25 6.27 -0.63
CA ARG A 55 -0.63 4.85 -0.62
C ARG A 55 -1.23 4.47 0.72
N SER A 56 -2.44 3.92 0.69
CA SER A 56 -3.07 3.36 1.88
C SER A 56 -2.44 2.01 2.23
N PHE A 57 -2.58 1.63 3.50
CA PHE A 57 -2.10 0.35 3.98
C PHE A 57 -2.71 -0.82 3.20
N ASP A 58 -4.03 -0.82 2.99
CA ASP A 58 -4.73 -1.89 2.29
C ASP A 58 -4.31 -2.02 0.81
N HIS A 59 -3.97 -0.91 0.15
CA HIS A 59 -3.44 -0.92 -1.21
C HIS A 59 -2.08 -1.63 -1.27
N MET A 60 -1.16 -1.35 -0.33
CA MET A 60 0.18 -1.92 -0.36
C MET A 60 0.27 -3.31 0.25
N PHE A 61 -0.51 -3.58 1.29
CA PHE A 61 -0.32 -4.71 2.18
C PHE A 61 -1.60 -5.51 2.47
N GLY A 62 -2.76 -5.14 1.90
CA GLY A 62 -4.04 -5.81 2.15
C GLY A 62 -4.05 -7.30 1.77
N THR A 63 -3.11 -7.75 0.94
CA THR A 63 -2.91 -9.16 0.56
C THR A 63 -1.58 -9.74 1.06
N LEU A 64 -0.78 -8.98 1.81
CA LEU A 64 0.53 -9.43 2.30
C LEU A 64 0.35 -10.56 3.32
N ARG A 65 1.12 -11.64 3.17
CA ARG A 65 1.10 -12.77 4.12
C ARG A 65 1.38 -12.28 5.55
N GLY A 66 0.49 -12.64 6.48
CA GLY A 66 0.56 -12.24 7.89
C GLY A 66 -0.28 -11.01 8.24
N VAL A 67 -0.76 -10.27 7.24
CA VAL A 67 -1.81 -9.25 7.43
C VAL A 67 -3.16 -9.95 7.42
N ARG A 68 -4.09 -9.53 8.29
CA ARG A 68 -5.46 -10.07 8.31
C ARG A 68 -6.17 -9.84 6.97
N GLY A 69 -5.99 -8.63 6.42
CA GLY A 69 -6.21 -8.31 5.02
C GLY A 69 -7.67 -8.39 4.57
N PHE A 70 -7.88 -8.46 3.27
CA PHE A 70 -9.22 -8.52 2.67
C PHE A 70 -9.99 -9.81 2.99
N ALA A 71 -9.30 -10.83 3.52
CA ALA A 71 -9.90 -12.10 3.94
C ALA A 71 -10.27 -12.14 5.44
N ASP A 72 -10.08 -11.04 6.18
CA ASP A 72 -10.43 -10.97 7.60
C ASP A 72 -11.94 -11.14 7.81
N ARG A 73 -12.32 -12.18 8.55
CA ARG A 73 -13.74 -12.46 8.87
C ARG A 73 -14.27 -11.60 10.00
N ARG A 74 -13.40 -10.93 10.77
CA ARG A 74 -13.72 -10.09 11.92
C ARG A 74 -13.78 -8.60 11.55
N THR A 75 -13.83 -8.28 10.27
CA THR A 75 -14.08 -6.90 9.84
C THR A 75 -15.49 -6.47 10.22
N MET A 76 -15.68 -5.17 10.39
CA MET A 76 -17.01 -4.59 10.47
C MET A 76 -17.86 -5.02 9.27
N ARG A 77 -19.17 -5.13 9.49
CA ARG A 77 -20.16 -5.41 8.47
C ARG A 77 -20.92 -4.13 8.16
N GLN A 78 -21.26 -3.95 6.90
CA GLN A 78 -22.15 -2.88 6.50
C GLN A 78 -23.57 -3.15 7.02
N GLY A 79 -24.46 -2.16 6.97
CA GLY A 79 -25.83 -2.29 7.45
C GLY A 79 -26.64 -3.40 6.78
N ASP A 80 -26.27 -3.79 5.55
CA ASP A 80 -26.85 -4.90 4.80
C ASP A 80 -26.22 -6.27 5.11
N GLY A 81 -25.28 -6.33 6.07
CA GLY A 81 -24.50 -7.54 6.40
C GLY A 81 -23.32 -7.80 5.47
N GLY A 82 -23.11 -6.96 4.46
CA GLY A 82 -22.02 -7.05 3.51
C GLY A 82 -20.63 -6.86 4.13
N SER A 83 -19.60 -7.27 3.39
CA SER A 83 -18.21 -6.97 3.75
C SER A 83 -17.97 -5.46 3.66
N VAL A 84 -17.26 -4.87 4.63
CA VAL A 84 -16.82 -3.47 4.56
C VAL A 84 -16.03 -3.16 3.28
N PHE A 85 -15.32 -4.14 2.73
CA PHE A 85 -14.56 -3.96 1.50
C PHE A 85 -15.42 -3.86 0.23
N MET A 86 -16.70 -4.24 0.29
CA MET A 86 -17.61 -4.15 -0.84
C MET A 86 -18.17 -2.73 -0.95
N GLN A 87 -17.55 -1.89 -1.76
CA GLN A 87 -17.94 -0.49 -1.92
C GLN A 87 -19.00 -0.37 -3.01
N ARG A 88 -19.99 0.51 -2.83
CA ARG A 88 -21.04 0.74 -3.83
C ARG A 88 -20.89 2.11 -4.45
N ASP A 89 -21.12 2.20 -5.75
CA ASP A 89 -21.30 3.50 -6.38
C ASP A 89 -22.71 4.06 -6.07
N GLY A 90 -22.93 5.34 -6.37
CA GLY A 90 -24.24 5.98 -6.21
C GLY A 90 -25.35 5.42 -7.11
N LYS A 91 -25.05 4.42 -7.95
CA LYS A 91 -25.98 3.73 -8.86
C LYS A 91 -26.25 2.29 -8.44
N GLY A 92 -25.68 1.83 -7.31
CA GLY A 92 -25.85 0.49 -6.76
C GLY A 92 -24.86 -0.57 -7.28
N MET A 93 -23.94 -0.22 -8.18
CA MET A 93 -22.86 -1.11 -8.61
C MET A 93 -21.91 -1.35 -7.44
N ALA A 94 -21.76 -2.61 -7.04
CA ALA A 94 -20.82 -3.01 -6.00
C ALA A 94 -19.46 -3.39 -6.61
N CYS A 95 -18.38 -2.94 -5.97
CA CYS A 95 -17.01 -3.29 -6.32
C CYS A 95 -16.27 -3.81 -5.08
N LEU A 96 -15.56 -4.92 -5.25
CA LEU A 96 -14.59 -5.41 -4.28
C LEU A 96 -13.19 -4.91 -4.64
N PRO A 97 -12.25 -4.88 -3.68
CA PRO A 97 -10.86 -4.60 -3.98
C PRO A 97 -10.34 -5.59 -5.04
N TRP A 98 -9.65 -5.07 -6.04
CA TRP A 98 -9.16 -5.84 -7.17
C TRP A 98 -7.68 -5.56 -7.40
N HIS A 99 -6.98 -6.52 -8.00
CA HIS A 99 -5.54 -6.41 -8.25
C HIS A 99 -5.28 -5.60 -9.51
N ALA A 100 -4.71 -4.41 -9.35
CA ALA A 100 -4.29 -3.54 -10.45
C ALA A 100 -2.88 -3.93 -10.95
N GLY A 101 -2.79 -5.02 -11.72
CA GLY A 101 -1.52 -5.50 -12.26
C GLY A 101 -0.93 -4.55 -13.31
N LEU A 102 0.37 -4.24 -13.23
CA LEU A 102 1.03 -3.30 -14.16
C LEU A 102 0.99 -3.75 -15.63
N LYS A 103 0.91 -5.06 -15.89
CA LYS A 103 0.88 -5.61 -17.26
C LYS A 103 -0.51 -5.54 -17.88
N ASP A 104 -1.53 -5.81 -17.08
CA ASP A 104 -2.92 -5.94 -17.54
C ASP A 104 -3.70 -4.64 -17.42
N THR A 105 -3.16 -3.68 -16.68
CA THR A 105 -3.81 -2.40 -16.39
C THR A 105 -2.88 -1.23 -16.68
N ARG A 106 -3.46 -0.09 -17.01
CA ARG A 106 -2.71 1.18 -17.14
C ARG A 106 -2.59 1.89 -15.80
N VAL A 107 -2.42 1.16 -14.69
CA VAL A 107 -2.51 1.69 -13.31
C VAL A 107 -1.58 2.88 -13.05
N THR A 108 -0.39 2.89 -13.66
CA THR A 108 0.56 4.00 -13.55
C THR A 108 0.06 5.30 -14.19
N TRP A 109 -0.91 5.21 -15.10
CA TRP A 109 -1.49 6.34 -15.84
C TRP A 109 -2.86 6.76 -15.31
N LEU A 110 -3.45 6.03 -14.36
CA LEU A 110 -4.77 6.34 -13.80
C LEU A 110 -4.80 7.62 -12.96
N GLY A 111 -3.63 8.14 -12.60
CA GLY A 111 -3.47 9.36 -11.81
C GLY A 111 -3.77 9.16 -10.33
N SER A 112 -3.84 10.27 -9.59
CA SER A 112 -4.14 10.27 -8.16
C SER A 112 -5.64 10.35 -7.90
N LEU A 113 -6.08 9.79 -6.78
CA LEU A 113 -7.44 9.99 -6.25
C LEU A 113 -7.48 11.25 -5.36
N PRO A 114 -8.66 11.76 -4.98
CA PRO A 114 -8.79 12.85 -4.02
C PRO A 114 -8.15 12.53 -2.66
N HIS A 115 -7.30 13.42 -2.16
CA HIS A 115 -6.60 13.30 -0.87
C HIS A 115 -6.95 14.44 0.11
N THR A 116 -7.96 15.24 -0.17
CA THR A 116 -8.40 16.32 0.74
C THR A 116 -9.04 15.75 2.01
N ARG A 117 -8.97 16.51 3.11
CA ARG A 117 -9.65 16.16 4.37
C ARG A 117 -11.14 15.88 4.16
N ALA A 118 -11.83 16.72 3.38
CA ALA A 118 -13.26 16.54 3.08
C ALA A 118 -13.51 15.17 2.42
N SER A 119 -12.79 14.85 1.35
CA SER A 119 -12.93 13.56 0.66
C SER A 119 -12.59 12.35 1.56
N GLN A 120 -11.71 12.52 2.56
CA GLN A 120 -11.43 11.46 3.53
C GLN A 120 -12.57 11.28 4.54
N LEU A 121 -13.15 12.38 5.04
CA LEU A 121 -14.30 12.31 5.95
C LEU A 121 -15.52 11.70 5.25
N ASP A 122 -15.75 12.08 4.00
CA ASP A 122 -16.83 11.54 3.19
C ASP A 122 -16.66 10.03 2.96
N ALA A 123 -15.43 9.59 2.64
CA ALA A 123 -15.12 8.16 2.47
C ALA A 123 -15.24 7.36 3.78
N TRP A 124 -14.86 7.98 4.91
CA TRP A 124 -14.98 7.38 6.24
C TRP A 124 -16.44 7.23 6.69
N ASN A 125 -17.32 8.12 6.22
CA ASN A 125 -18.76 8.11 6.44
C ASN A 125 -19.15 7.84 7.91
N GLY A 126 -18.65 8.69 8.82
CA GLY A 126 -18.96 8.58 10.26
C GLY A 126 -18.47 7.29 10.92
N GLY A 127 -17.56 6.54 10.29
CA GLY A 127 -17.06 5.26 10.77
C GLY A 127 -17.61 4.05 10.04
N ALA A 128 -18.56 4.21 9.12
CA ALA A 128 -19.12 3.11 8.33
C ALA A 128 -18.17 2.58 7.23
N CYS A 129 -17.24 3.42 6.74
CA CYS A 129 -16.23 3.05 5.77
C CYS A 129 -16.79 2.42 4.47
N ASP A 130 -17.97 2.87 4.02
CA ASP A 130 -18.73 2.30 2.90
C ASP A 130 -18.96 3.28 1.73
N ASN A 131 -18.29 4.44 1.75
CA ASN A 131 -18.49 5.52 0.79
C ASN A 131 -17.21 5.89 0.00
N TRP A 132 -16.32 4.93 -0.23
CA TRP A 132 -15.06 5.16 -0.95
C TRP A 132 -15.29 5.57 -2.41
N LEU A 133 -16.06 4.79 -3.18
CA LEU A 133 -16.20 5.02 -4.63
C LEU A 133 -16.77 6.40 -4.98
N PRO A 134 -17.81 6.91 -4.27
CA PRO A 134 -18.29 8.27 -4.52
C PRO A 134 -17.30 9.35 -4.06
N ALA A 135 -16.68 9.18 -2.90
CA ALA A 135 -15.81 10.19 -2.29
C ALA A 135 -14.40 10.27 -2.91
N LYS A 136 -13.89 9.16 -3.46
CA LYS A 136 -12.54 9.00 -4.00
C LYS A 136 -12.51 8.84 -5.51
N ARG A 137 -13.53 9.38 -6.19
CA ARG A 137 -13.67 9.28 -7.64
C ARG A 137 -12.51 9.95 -8.39
N SER A 138 -11.96 9.25 -9.38
CA SER A 138 -10.95 9.83 -10.27
C SER A 138 -11.54 10.94 -11.13
N ARG A 139 -10.81 12.05 -11.27
CA ARG A 139 -11.18 13.15 -12.16
C ARG A 139 -11.04 12.77 -13.63
N ASN A 140 -10.01 11.99 -13.96
CA ASN A 140 -9.66 11.64 -15.34
C ASN A 140 -10.37 10.38 -15.80
N TYR A 141 -10.73 9.49 -14.87
CA TYR A 141 -11.34 8.19 -15.16
C TYR A 141 -12.55 7.93 -14.24
N PRO A 142 -13.62 8.74 -14.37
CA PRO A 142 -14.72 8.76 -13.41
C PRO A 142 -15.58 7.49 -13.39
N ASP A 143 -15.44 6.62 -14.39
CA ASP A 143 -16.20 5.37 -14.51
C ASP A 143 -15.41 4.13 -14.07
N ILE A 144 -14.13 4.30 -13.73
CA ILE A 144 -13.32 3.21 -13.17
C ILE A 144 -13.51 3.20 -11.64
N PRO A 145 -13.92 2.07 -11.04
CA PRO A 145 -14.08 1.95 -9.61
C PRO A 145 -12.71 1.78 -8.93
N LEU A 146 -12.05 2.92 -8.67
CA LEU A 146 -10.75 3.04 -8.00
C LEU A 146 -10.90 3.35 -6.51
#